data_AF-A0A7J2XB52-F1
#
_entry.id   AF-A0A7J2XB52-F1
#
_cell.length_a   1.000
_cell.length_b   1.000
_cell.length_c   1.000
_cell.angle_alpha   90.00
_cell.angle_beta   90.00
_cell.angle_gamma   90.00
#
_symmetry.space_group_name_H-M   'P 1'
#
loop_
_entity.id
_entity.type
_entity.pdbx_description
1 polymer ?
#
loop_
_entity_poly.entity_id
_entity_poly.type
_entity_poly.pdbx_seq_one_letter_code
_entity_poly.pdbx_strand_id
1 'polypeptide(L)'
;MRRLSLLSLIFFIAGLSFLIQGILEGELKGGFFLIFPFLFGSGIYSSLGIFMIFLGILFLSLDVIAGLTEGLGEIEQKREGGAVVMIGPIPIVLATSLRIAFILFFVAILVMLLLLFILLS
;
A
#
# COMPACT_ATOMS: atom_id res chain seq x y z
N MET A 1 9.08 18.73 20.17
CA MET A 1 9.74 18.19 18.95
C MET A 1 10.64 16.97 19.23
N ARG A 2 11.68 17.02 20.07
CA ARG A 2 12.59 15.86 20.34
C ARG A 2 11.91 14.58 20.86
N ARG A 3 10.89 14.67 21.73
CA ARG A 3 10.22 13.49 22.30
C ARG A 3 9.39 12.70 21.29
N LEU A 4 8.70 13.39 20.37
CA LEU A 4 7.93 12.75 19.28
C LEU A 4 8.86 12.09 18.25
N SER A 5 10.02 12.69 17.97
CA SER A 5 11.04 12.11 17.09
C SER A 5 11.66 10.83 17.65
N LEU A 6 11.82 10.74 18.98
CA LEU A 6 12.26 9.52 19.66
C LEU A 6 11.18 8.43 19.58
N LEU A 7 9.92 8.81 19.80
CA LEU A 7 8.79 7.88 19.70
C LEU A 7 8.65 7.33 18.27
N SER A 8 8.76 8.17 17.25
CA SER A 8 8.71 7.74 15.84
C SER A 8 9.86 6.81 15.49
N LEU A 9 11.07 7.05 16.03
CA LEU A 9 12.21 6.17 15.83
C LEU A 9 11.97 4.79 16.45
N ILE A 10 11.41 4.75 17.66
CA ILE A 10 11.07 3.48 18.35
C ILE A 10 10.03 2.70 17.54
N PHE A 11 8.95 3.35 17.09
CA PHE A 11 7.94 2.71 16.26
C PHE A 11 8.50 2.23 14.91
N PHE A 12 9.38 3.01 14.28
CA PHE A 12 10.01 2.63 13.03
C PHE A 12 10.89 1.38 13.18
N ILE A 13 11.74 1.36 14.21
CA ILE A 13 12.61 0.20 14.48
C ILE A 13 11.78 -1.03 14.81
N ALA A 14 10.77 -0.90 15.69
CA ALA A 14 9.89 -2.00 16.05
C ALA A 14 9.13 -2.56 14.82
N GLY A 15 8.61 -1.68 13.96
CA GLY A 15 7.96 -2.09 12.72
C GLY A 15 8.91 -2.83 11.78
N LEU A 16 10.14 -2.34 11.62
CA LEU A 16 11.16 -3.01 10.81
C LEU A 16 11.52 -4.39 11.36
N SER A 17 11.68 -4.52 12.68
CA SER A 17 11.95 -5.81 13.33
C SER A 17 10.84 -6.84 13.08
N PHE A 18 9.57 -6.45 13.18
CA PHE A 18 8.45 -7.34 12.87
C PHE A 18 8.41 -7.74 11.39
N LEU A 19 8.71 -6.82 10.46
CA LEU A 19 8.80 -7.14 9.04
C LEU A 19 9.91 -8.16 8.75
N ILE A 20 11.08 -7.97 9.34
CA ILE A 20 12.19 -8.92 9.20
C ILE A 20 11.78 -10.30 9.73
N GLN A 21 11.15 -10.34 10.91
CA GLN A 21 10.73 -11.59 11.51
C GLN A 21 9.68 -12.32 10.67
N GLY A 22 8.68 -11.61 10.13
CA GLY A 22 7.71 -12.23 9.23
C GLY A 22 8.30 -12.68 7.89
N ILE A 23 9.40 -12.06 7.41
CA ILE A 23 10.14 -12.58 6.23
C ILE A 23 10.84 -13.90 6.58
N LEU A 24 11.49 -13.97 7.75
CA LEU A 24 12.20 -15.18 8.21
C LEU A 24 11.24 -16.35 8.45
N GLU A 25 10.05 -16.06 8.97
CA GLU A 25 8.99 -17.06 9.21
C GLU A 25 8.25 -17.44 7.91
N GLY A 26 8.55 -16.77 6.79
CA GLY A 26 7.91 -16.99 5.49
C GLY A 26 6.47 -16.48 5.40
N GLU A 27 6.00 -15.77 6.43
CA GLU A 27 4.67 -15.15 6.48
C GLU A 27 4.55 -13.93 5.54
N LEU A 28 5.66 -13.20 5.37
CA LEU A 28 5.73 -12.01 4.52
C LEU A 28 6.49 -12.32 3.23
N LYS A 29 5.76 -12.32 2.11
CA LYS A 29 6.36 -12.23 0.78
C LYS A 29 6.40 -10.78 0.34
N GLY A 30 7.50 -10.36 -0.29
CA GLY A 30 7.65 -9.02 -0.84
C GLY A 30 6.51 -8.67 -1.79
N GLY A 31 5.88 -7.52 -1.57
CA GLY A 31 4.89 -6.94 -2.47
C GLY A 31 5.51 -5.81 -3.28
N PHE A 32 4.98 -5.58 -4.49
CA PHE A 32 5.34 -4.42 -5.28
C PHE A 32 4.51 -3.21 -4.84
N PHE A 33 5.17 -2.12 -4.44
CA PHE A 33 4.52 -0.87 -4.07
C PHE A 33 4.75 0.16 -5.16
N LEU A 34 3.72 0.42 -5.99
CA LEU A 34 3.77 1.43 -7.04
C LEU A 34 3.21 2.75 -6.51
N ILE A 35 4.06 3.76 -6.41
CA ILE A 35 3.64 5.14 -6.17
C ILE A 35 3.52 5.81 -7.53
N PHE A 36 2.32 6.29 -7.87
CA PHE A 36 2.13 7.13 -9.06
C PHE A 36 2.57 8.56 -8.75
N PRO A 37 3.71 9.04 -9.30
CA PRO A 37 4.08 10.43 -9.14
C PRO A 37 3.10 11.30 -9.91
N PHE A 38 2.49 12.27 -9.23
CA PHE A 38 1.73 13.31 -9.90
C PHE A 38 2.67 14.45 -10.31
N LEU A 39 2.80 14.66 -11.61
CA LEU A 39 3.67 15.67 -12.21
C LEU A 39 2.82 16.71 -12.95
N PHE A 40 3.06 17.98 -12.67
CA PHE A 40 2.41 19.12 -13.32
C PHE A 40 3.47 20.06 -13.88
N GLY A 41 3.26 20.52 -15.12
CA GLY A 41 4.11 21.52 -15.75
C GLY A 41 3.56 21.93 -17.11
N SER A 42 4.06 23.05 -17.63
CA SER A 42 3.66 23.61 -18.92
C SER A 42 4.83 23.59 -19.91
N GLY A 43 4.60 23.14 -21.14
CA GLY A 43 5.58 23.14 -22.22
C GLY A 43 6.03 21.74 -22.67
N ILE A 44 6.67 21.67 -23.84
CA ILE A 44 6.95 20.40 -24.54
C ILE A 44 7.86 19.46 -23.74
N TYR A 45 8.86 20.00 -23.03
CA TYR A 45 9.76 19.20 -22.19
C TYR A 45 9.04 18.56 -21.01
N SER A 46 8.07 19.28 -20.41
CA SER A 46 7.25 18.72 -19.33
C SER A 46 6.37 17.59 -19.85
N SER A 47 5.71 17.79 -21.00
CA SER A 47 4.89 16.74 -21.62
C SER A 47 5.71 15.49 -21.96
N LEU A 48 6.89 15.66 -22.56
CA LEU A 48 7.79 14.54 -22.90
C LEU A 48 8.31 13.83 -21.65
N GLY A 49 8.68 14.58 -20.61
CA GLY A 49 9.14 14.00 -19.34
C GLY A 49 8.04 13.19 -18.65
N ILE A 50 6.83 13.75 -18.55
CA ILE A 50 5.66 13.04 -17.98
C ILE A 50 5.36 11.78 -18.78
N PHE A 51 5.39 11.86 -20.12
CA PHE A 51 5.15 10.71 -20.99
C PHE A 51 6.21 9.61 -20.82
N MET A 52 7.49 9.98 -20.72
CA MET A 52 8.59 9.04 -20.46
C MET A 52 8.45 8.37 -19.08
N ILE A 53 8.11 9.13 -18.04
CA ILE A 53 7.87 8.58 -16.69
C ILE A 53 6.68 7.62 -16.70
N PHE A 54 5.59 7.98 -17.38
CA PHE A 54 4.43 7.10 -17.54
C PHE A 54 4.80 5.78 -18.22
N LEU A 55 5.54 5.83 -19.34
CA LEU A 55 6.00 4.62 -20.03
C LEU A 55 6.94 3.77 -19.15
N GLY A 56 7.85 4.39 -18.41
CA GLY A 56 8.74 3.69 -17.48
C GLY A 56 7.97 2.94 -16.40
N ILE A 57 6.98 3.60 -15.79
CA ILE A 57 6.10 2.96 -14.80
C ILE A 57 5.27 1.83 -15.44
N LEU A 58 4.76 2.04 -16.65
CA LEU A 58 3.97 1.05 -17.37
C LEU A 58 4.79 -0.22 -17.64
N PHE A 59 6.01 -0.09 -18.16
CA PHE A 59 6.87 -1.25 -18.41
C PHE A 59 7.29 -1.97 -17.14
N LEU A 60 7.64 -1.24 -16.09
CA LEU A 60 7.97 -1.84 -14.80
C LEU A 60 6.76 -2.61 -14.23
N SER A 61 5.56 -2.06 -14.35
CA SER A 61 4.33 -2.75 -13.92
C SER A 61 4.06 -4.03 -14.72
N LEU A 62 4.31 -4.02 -16.04
CA LEU A 62 4.17 -5.20 -16.88
C LEU A 62 5.17 -6.30 -16.51
N ASP A 63 6.42 -5.95 -16.21
CA ASP A 63 7.46 -6.88 -15.76
C ASP A 63 7.08 -7.54 -14.42
N VAL A 64 6.58 -6.75 -13.47
CA VAL A 64 6.06 -7.26 -12.19
C VAL A 64 4.89 -8.22 -12.41
N ILE A 65 3.93 -7.86 -13.27
CA ILE A 65 2.78 -8.74 -13.58
C ILE A 65 3.26 -10.03 -14.25
N ALA A 66 4.20 -9.95 -15.19
CA ALA A 66 4.78 -11.10 -15.87
C ALA A 66 5.48 -12.05 -14.88
N GLY A 67 6.34 -11.52 -14.00
CA GLY A 67 7.00 -12.30 -12.96
C GLY A 67 6.03 -12.92 -11.95
N LEU A 68 4.91 -12.25 -11.66
CA LEU A 68 3.84 -12.81 -10.84
C LEU A 68 3.11 -13.96 -11.54
N THR A 69 2.88 -13.88 -12.86
CA THR A 69 2.27 -14.97 -13.63
C THR A 69 3.17 -16.20 -13.77
N GLU A 70 4.49 -16.02 -13.87
CA GLU A 70 5.45 -17.13 -13.89
C GLU A 70 5.55 -17.84 -12.53
N GLY A 71 5.35 -17.11 -11.43
CA GLY A 71 5.33 -17.65 -10.06
C GLY A 71 4.03 -18.39 -9.66
N LEU A 72 3.04 -18.51 -10.56
CA LEU A 72 1.78 -19.22 -10.27
C LEU A 72 1.94 -20.75 -10.24
N GLY A 73 3.11 -21.29 -10.61
CA GLY A 73 3.41 -22.73 -10.58
C GLY A 73 3.67 -23.30 -9.19
N GLU A 74 3.99 -22.48 -8.19
CA GLU A 74 4.22 -22.96 -6.83
C GLU A 74 3.57 -22.02 -5.79
N ILE A 75 2.76 -22.64 -4.91
CA ILE A 75 2.29 -22.17 -3.59
C ILE A 75 0.80 -21.75 -3.54
N GLU A 76 -0.06 -22.76 -3.36
CA GLU A 76 -1.38 -22.69 -2.70
C GLU A 76 -1.24 -22.39 -1.19
N GLN A 77 -0.43 -21.41 -0.77
CA GLN A 77 -0.63 -20.88 0.58
C GLN A 77 -1.86 -19.98 0.53
N LYS A 78 -2.80 -20.24 1.43
CA LYS A 78 -4.03 -19.48 1.64
C LYS A 78 -3.67 -18.05 2.05
N ARG A 79 -3.38 -17.20 1.06
CA ARG A 79 -3.01 -15.80 1.27
C ARG A 79 -4.25 -15.05 1.72
N GLU A 80 -4.23 -14.65 2.98
CA GLU A 80 -5.23 -13.74 3.50
C GLU A 80 -4.80 -12.30 3.15
N GLY A 81 -5.63 -11.58 2.40
CA GLY A 81 -5.43 -10.19 2.03
C GLY A 81 -6.76 -9.49 1.79
N GLY A 82 -6.71 -8.19 1.58
CA GLY A 82 -7.91 -7.41 1.28
C GLY A 82 -7.61 -5.96 0.95
N ALA A 83 -8.63 -5.28 0.47
CA ALA A 83 -8.62 -3.88 0.11
C ALA A 83 -9.82 -3.17 0.74
N VAL A 84 -9.67 -1.87 1.00
CA VAL A 84 -10.78 -1.00 1.40
C VAL A 84 -10.94 0.08 0.34
N VAL A 85 -12.14 0.17 -0.22
CA VAL A 85 -12.53 1.23 -1.16
C VAL A 85 -13.42 2.19 -0.40
N MET A 86 -12.99 3.45 -0.27
CA MET A 86 -13.78 4.51 0.35
C MET A 86 -14.60 5.21 -0.74
N ILE A 87 -15.91 5.02 -0.75
CA ILE A 87 -16.83 5.77 -1.63
C ILE A 87 -17.48 6.87 -0.77
N GLY A 88 -16.89 8.07 -0.82
CA GLY A 88 -17.20 9.11 0.15
C GLY A 88 -16.82 8.65 1.57
N PRO A 89 -17.64 8.92 2.61
CA PRO A 89 -17.36 8.45 3.96
C PRO A 89 -17.66 6.95 4.13
N ILE A 90 -18.20 6.24 3.14
CA ILE A 90 -18.63 4.85 3.31
C ILE A 90 -17.48 3.90 2.94
N PRO A 91 -16.91 3.14 3.91
CA PRO A 91 -15.89 2.15 3.63
C PRO A 91 -16.49 0.86 3.09
N ILE A 92 -16.01 0.39 1.94
CA ILE A 92 -16.33 -0.92 1.36
C ILE A 92 -15.10 -1.81 1.50
N VAL A 93 -15.22 -2.89 2.28
CA VAL A 93 -14.12 -3.82 2.56
C VAL A 93 -14.24 -5.07 1.69
N LEU A 94 -13.20 -5.34 0.91
CA LEU A 94 -13.04 -6.56 0.10
C LEU A 94 -11.93 -7.38 0.77
N ALA A 95 -12.25 -8.57 1.28
CA ALA A 95 -11.28 -9.39 2.01
C ALA A 95 -11.42 -10.86 1.65
N THR A 96 -10.31 -11.59 1.68
CA THR A 96 -10.28 -13.03 1.40
C THR A 96 -10.60 -13.89 2.61
N SER A 97 -10.62 -13.32 3.82
CA SER A 97 -11.05 -13.98 5.06
C SER A 97 -11.87 -13.03 5.94
N LEU A 98 -12.79 -13.57 6.76
CA LEU A 98 -13.54 -12.79 7.73
C LEU A 98 -12.60 -12.09 8.74
N ARG A 99 -11.49 -12.74 9.11
CA ARG A 99 -10.49 -12.16 10.02
C ARG A 99 -9.93 -10.87 9.44
N ILE A 100 -9.48 -10.89 8.19
CA ILE A 100 -8.98 -9.69 7.51
C ILE A 100 -10.08 -8.68 7.24
N ALA A 101 -11.29 -9.12 6.92
CA ALA A 101 -12.44 -8.23 6.75
C ALA A 101 -12.65 -7.36 7.99
N PHE A 102 -12.65 -7.96 9.19
CA PHE A 102 -12.81 -7.22 10.44
C PHE A 102 -11.63 -6.28 10.73
N ILE A 103 -10.39 -6.72 10.50
CA ILE A 103 -9.20 -5.87 10.69
C ILE A 103 -9.29 -4.64 9.78
N LEU A 104 -9.51 -4.85 8.49
CA LEU A 104 -9.61 -3.77 7.50
C LEU A 104 -10.78 -2.85 7.77
N PHE A 105 -11.92 -3.38 8.22
CA PHE A 105 -13.09 -2.58 8.59
C PHE A 105 -12.80 -1.65 9.78
N PHE A 106 -12.09 -2.15 10.80
CA PHE A 106 -11.73 -1.34 11.97
C PHE A 106 -10.78 -0.21 11.60
N VAL A 107 -9.76 -0.51 10.76
CA VAL A 107 -8.84 0.49 10.22
C VAL A 107 -9.60 1.53 9.39
N ALA A 108 -10.54 1.10 8.55
CA ALA A 108 -11.33 1.98 7.71
C ALA A 108 -12.20 2.95 8.52
N ILE A 109 -12.87 2.46 9.57
CA ILE A 109 -13.64 3.31 10.49
C ILE A 109 -12.74 4.32 11.20
N LEU A 110 -11.56 3.90 11.67
CA LEU A 110 -10.63 4.80 12.35
C LEU A 110 -10.20 5.95 11.43
N VAL A 111 -9.87 5.64 10.17
CA VAL A 111 -9.52 6.63 9.15
C VAL A 111 -10.72 7.53 8.82
N MET A 112 -11.92 6.96 8.68
CA MET A 112 -13.16 7.71 8.44
C MET A 112 -13.43 8.74 9.55
N LEU A 113 -13.31 8.33 10.82
CA LEU A 113 -13.50 9.22 11.97
C LEU A 113 -12.46 10.34 12.01
N LEU A 114 -11.21 10.02 11.67
CA LEU A 114 -10.14 11.01 11.59
C LEU A 114 -10.40 12.03 10.49
N LEU A 115 -10.87 11.59 9.32
CA LEU A 115 -11.27 12.49 8.22
C LEU A 115 -12.47 13.36 8.59
N LEU A 116 -13.49 12.79 9.24
CA LEU A 116 -14.65 13.54 9.73
C LEU A 116 -14.25 14.58 10.76
N PHE A 117 -13.35 14.23 11.68
CA PHE A 117 -12.84 15.16 12.68
C PHE A 117 -12.15 16.36 12.03
N ILE A 118 -11.27 16.13 11.06
CA ILE A 118 -10.58 17.19 10.31
C ILE A 118 -11.56 18.07 9.54
N LEU A 119 -12.65 17.50 9.01
CA LEU A 119 -13.64 18.24 8.25
C LEU A 119 -14.54 19.12 9.14
N LEU A 120 -14.85 18.68 10.36
CA LEU A 120 -15.72 19.40 11.30
C LEU A 120 -14.96 20.37 12.23
N SER A 121 -13.63 20.24 12.34
CA SER A 121 -12.76 21.13 13.12
C SER A 121 -12.35 22.36 12.35
#